data_AF-A0A954BXH3-F1
#
_entry.id   AF-A0A954BXH3-F1
#
_cell.length_a   1.000
_cell.length_b   1.000
_cell.length_c   1.000
_cell.angle_alpha   90.00
_cell.angle_beta   90.00
_cell.angle_gamma   90.00
#
_symmetry.space_group_name_H-M   'P 1'
#
loop_
_entity.id
_entity.type
_entity.pdbx_description
1 polymer ?
#
loop_
_entity_poly.entity_id
_entity_poly.type
_entity_poly.pdbx_seq_one_letter_code
_entity_poly.pdbx_strand_id
1 'polypeptide(L)'
;MGQLIHLRCERCGAPTEASDPPWIRCPSCGSIAGFDFTSSAESPEYAEFMRRSMKDPQGYVKRWQDHDAAVVKAAQTFHKSPEKGLKQAAEAAEFLIDETPWAMPTAAKHDSGKREAYKLWLGFELMQHKLPGKYPGLQLKLNEAAAAVGFGANENPLPAFEKMLDVLREMSDERERLGGPPDPEGLSVEGRLRVTVSQMVAGYIRMVSPDLQLALLRRIYGDDAISAVDISGQDYSVYFDWECPQCGLFSPHVPQADKLTCPGCYCTRRVDFESMDAVAVICHGCGSRLELAAKQLSCKCEYCGSQVKRFVRQGDAQREVIAEVKRGIAAANNFSYEEMMAESDGFGVTPENRLERLRDGLVRIAQWYNFGITPTRMAGFARASLPGEDAVNVDALLADAQAVAAHEVQQGHGDPKAVKLLEMARQRLAGK
;
A
#
# COMPACT_ATOMS: atom_id res chain seq x y z
N MET A 1 13.90 7.14 -10.32
CA MET A 1 13.95 5.95 -11.21
C MET A 1 13.30 4.80 -10.47
N GLY A 2 12.20 4.27 -11.01
CA GLY A 2 11.44 3.18 -10.39
C GLY A 2 12.24 1.88 -10.29
N GLN A 3 11.80 0.97 -9.44
CA GLN A 3 12.36 -0.39 -9.39
C GLN A 3 12.13 -1.06 -10.75
N LEU A 4 13.20 -1.41 -11.45
CA LEU A 4 13.08 -2.17 -12.69
C LEU A 4 13.38 -3.64 -12.40
N ILE A 5 12.31 -4.43 -12.34
CA ILE A 5 12.40 -5.89 -12.39
C ILE A 5 12.24 -6.27 -13.86
N HIS A 6 13.31 -6.77 -14.48
CA HIS A 6 13.21 -7.33 -15.81
C HIS A 6 12.83 -8.80 -15.70
N LEU A 7 11.55 -9.11 -15.93
CA LEU A 7 11.04 -10.47 -15.99
C LEU A 7 11.35 -11.08 -17.36
N ARG A 8 11.48 -12.39 -17.44
CA ARG A 8 11.41 -13.11 -18.72
C ARG A 8 9.97 -13.47 -19.01
N CYS A 9 9.54 -13.24 -20.25
CA CYS A 9 8.25 -13.67 -20.73
C CYS A 9 8.14 -15.20 -20.63
N GLU A 10 7.10 -15.70 -19.96
CA GLU A 10 6.86 -17.15 -19.85
C GLU A 10 6.68 -17.79 -21.23
N ARG A 11 6.02 -17.10 -22.16
CA ARG A 11 5.69 -17.63 -23.48
C ARG A 11 6.89 -17.72 -24.45
N CYS A 12 7.82 -16.77 -24.41
CA CYS A 12 8.89 -16.69 -25.42
C CYS A 12 10.30 -16.49 -24.84
N GLY A 13 10.45 -16.38 -23.52
CA GLY A 13 11.74 -16.19 -22.84
C GLY A 13 12.37 -14.82 -23.01
N ALA A 14 11.83 -13.93 -23.87
CA ALA A 14 12.35 -12.59 -24.08
C ALA A 14 12.20 -11.73 -22.81
N PRO A 15 13.16 -10.83 -22.53
CA PRO A 15 13.04 -9.90 -21.41
C PRO A 15 11.83 -8.99 -21.62
N THR A 16 11.13 -8.69 -20.53
CA THR A 16 10.06 -7.70 -20.51
C THR A 16 10.65 -6.31 -20.36
N GLU A 17 10.01 -5.33 -20.99
CA GLU A 17 10.29 -3.93 -20.75
C GLU A 17 9.17 -3.35 -19.87
N ALA A 18 9.54 -2.49 -18.92
CA ALA A 18 8.57 -1.75 -18.10
C ALA A 18 7.93 -0.58 -18.89
N SER A 19 7.90 -0.65 -20.21
CA SER A 19 7.48 0.44 -21.10
C SER A 19 5.95 0.58 -21.24
N ASP A 20 5.17 -0.40 -20.77
CA ASP A 20 3.70 -0.40 -20.81
C ASP A 20 3.08 -0.47 -19.39
N PRO A 21 3.40 0.46 -18.47
CA PRO A 21 2.79 0.46 -17.14
C PRO A 21 1.28 0.72 -17.22
N PRO A 22 0.47 0.12 -16.32
CA PRO A 22 0.87 -0.78 -15.25
C PRO A 22 1.00 -2.26 -15.66
N TRP A 23 0.63 -2.62 -16.89
CA TRP A 23 0.60 -4.02 -17.35
C TRP A 23 1.90 -4.38 -18.06
N ILE A 24 2.83 -5.01 -17.35
CA ILE A 24 4.13 -5.40 -17.91
C ILE A 24 3.92 -6.43 -19.00
N ARG A 25 4.33 -6.09 -20.23
CA ARG A 25 4.20 -6.95 -21.41
C ARG A 25 5.55 -7.34 -21.99
N CYS A 26 5.56 -8.47 -22.68
CA CYS A 26 6.67 -8.86 -23.52
C CYS A 26 6.66 -8.05 -24.82
N PRO A 27 7.72 -7.29 -25.14
CA PRO A 27 7.80 -6.56 -26.41
C PRO A 27 7.85 -7.48 -27.64
N SER A 28 8.31 -8.72 -27.47
CA SER A 28 8.44 -9.69 -28.56
C SER A 28 7.10 -10.34 -28.95
N CYS A 29 6.30 -10.78 -27.98
CA CYS A 29 5.07 -11.53 -28.25
C CYS A 29 3.78 -10.90 -27.71
N GLY A 30 3.87 -9.74 -27.05
CA GLY A 30 2.73 -9.00 -26.50
C GLY A 30 2.05 -9.64 -25.28
N SER A 31 2.54 -10.79 -24.80
CA SER A 31 1.98 -11.49 -23.64
C SER A 31 2.21 -10.72 -22.34
N ILE A 32 1.23 -10.77 -21.43
CA ILE A 32 1.35 -10.18 -20.08
C ILE A 32 2.33 -11.02 -19.26
N ALA A 33 3.25 -10.34 -18.59
CA ALA A 33 4.23 -10.95 -17.71
C ALA A 33 4.08 -10.53 -16.24
N GLY A 34 3.37 -9.43 -15.96
CA GLY A 34 3.12 -8.98 -14.60
C GLY A 34 2.34 -7.68 -14.53
N PHE A 35 2.22 -7.15 -13.32
CA PHE A 35 1.53 -5.90 -13.02
C PHE A 35 2.36 -5.04 -12.05
N ASP A 36 2.54 -3.77 -12.39
CA ASP A 36 3.16 -2.77 -11.51
C ASP A 36 2.07 -1.91 -10.85
N PHE A 37 1.77 -2.24 -9.60
CA PHE A 37 0.79 -1.50 -8.80
C PHE A 37 1.22 -0.05 -8.56
N THR A 38 2.52 0.23 -8.50
CA THR A 38 3.04 1.59 -8.32
C THR A 38 2.63 2.45 -9.50
N SER A 39 2.99 2.01 -10.71
CA SER A 39 2.63 2.75 -11.91
C SER A 39 1.12 2.79 -12.13
N SER A 40 0.38 1.78 -11.66
CA SER A 40 -1.09 1.82 -11.70
C SER A 40 -1.63 2.94 -10.82
N ALA A 41 -1.10 3.14 -9.62
CA ALA A 41 -1.55 4.18 -8.70
C ALA A 41 -1.25 5.60 -9.20
N GLU A 42 -0.24 5.74 -10.07
CA GLU A 42 0.11 7.00 -10.76
C GLU A 42 -0.63 7.21 -12.09
N SER A 43 -1.41 6.22 -12.55
CA SER A 43 -2.05 6.30 -13.87
C SER A 43 -3.25 7.27 -13.89
N PRO A 44 -3.51 7.95 -15.02
CA PRO A 44 -4.74 8.73 -15.21
C PRO A 44 -6.01 7.93 -14.97
N GLU A 45 -6.02 6.64 -15.32
CA GLU A 45 -7.15 5.74 -15.10
C GLU A 45 -7.44 5.53 -13.61
N TYR A 46 -6.41 5.41 -12.78
CA TYR A 46 -6.58 5.31 -11.33
C TYR A 46 -7.05 6.64 -10.72
N ALA A 47 -6.54 7.77 -11.19
CA ALA A 47 -7.02 9.09 -10.76
C ALA A 47 -8.51 9.26 -11.07
N GLU A 48 -8.93 8.88 -12.27
CA GLU A 48 -10.33 8.96 -12.70
C GLU A 48 -11.23 7.97 -11.93
N PHE A 49 -10.73 6.76 -11.63
CA PHE A 49 -11.39 5.84 -10.68
C PHE A 49 -11.63 6.50 -9.31
N MET A 50 -10.59 7.11 -8.72
CA MET A 50 -10.70 7.81 -7.44
C MET A 50 -11.71 8.96 -7.53
N ARG A 51 -11.65 9.78 -8.58
CA ARG A 51 -12.56 10.90 -8.81
C ARG A 51 -14.03 10.44 -8.85
N ARG A 52 -14.34 9.35 -9.56
CA ARG A 52 -15.70 8.78 -9.61
C ARG A 52 -16.18 8.30 -8.24
N SER A 53 -15.33 7.61 -7.48
CA SER A 53 -15.68 7.10 -6.15
C SER A 53 -15.96 8.21 -5.14
N MET A 54 -15.23 9.33 -5.23
CA MET A 54 -15.34 10.44 -4.29
C MET A 54 -16.48 11.42 -4.63
N LYS A 55 -16.91 11.48 -5.90
CA LYS A 55 -18.00 12.36 -6.36
C LYS A 55 -19.37 11.95 -5.79
N ASP A 56 -19.63 10.65 -5.66
CA ASP A 56 -20.85 10.09 -5.10
C ASP A 56 -20.54 8.84 -4.28
N PRO A 57 -20.06 9.01 -3.03
CA PRO A 57 -19.62 7.88 -2.20
C PRO A 57 -20.76 6.89 -1.90
N GLN A 58 -21.97 7.39 -1.67
CA GLN A 58 -23.13 6.54 -1.35
C GLN A 58 -23.58 5.73 -2.57
N GLY A 59 -23.73 6.37 -3.73
CA GLY A 59 -24.06 5.67 -4.96
C GLY A 59 -22.95 4.72 -5.38
N TYR A 60 -21.68 5.04 -5.13
CA TYR A 60 -20.56 4.15 -5.36
C TYR A 60 -20.63 2.88 -4.49
N VAL A 61 -20.86 3.01 -3.18
CA VAL A 61 -21.08 1.85 -2.28
C VAL A 61 -22.26 1.01 -2.75
N LYS A 62 -23.36 1.65 -3.16
CA LYS A 62 -24.53 0.95 -3.69
C LYS A 62 -24.19 0.14 -4.96
N ARG A 63 -23.42 0.69 -5.90
CA ARG A 63 -23.00 -0.03 -7.11
C ARG A 63 -22.20 -1.29 -6.78
N TRP A 64 -21.32 -1.23 -5.78
CA TRP A 64 -20.59 -2.41 -5.29
C TRP A 64 -21.50 -3.46 -4.65
N GLN A 65 -22.50 -3.03 -3.87
CA GLN A 65 -23.50 -3.93 -3.28
C GLN A 65 -24.35 -4.61 -4.36
N ASP A 66 -24.79 -3.86 -5.37
CA ASP A 66 -25.56 -4.39 -6.50
C ASP A 66 -24.72 -5.38 -7.33
N HIS A 67 -23.43 -5.09 -7.52
CA HIS A 67 -22.48 -6.01 -8.14
C HIS A 67 -22.33 -7.33 -7.35
N ASP A 68 -22.08 -7.27 -6.03
CA ASP A 68 -21.95 -8.48 -5.20
C ASP A 68 -23.24 -9.32 -5.23
N ALA A 69 -24.41 -8.67 -5.16
CA ALA A 69 -25.69 -9.36 -5.28
C ALA A 69 -25.87 -10.06 -6.64
N ALA A 70 -25.41 -9.44 -7.74
CA ALA A 70 -25.44 -10.04 -9.06
C ALA A 70 -24.53 -11.28 -9.15
N VAL A 71 -23.33 -11.23 -8.56
CA VAL A 71 -22.40 -12.36 -8.50
C VAL A 71 -22.98 -13.52 -7.67
N VAL A 72 -23.62 -13.23 -6.52
CA VAL A 72 -24.30 -14.25 -5.70
C VAL A 72 -25.43 -14.92 -6.48
N LYS A 73 -26.24 -14.14 -7.21
CA LYS A 73 -27.31 -14.68 -8.06
C LYS A 73 -26.75 -15.55 -9.21
N ALA A 74 -25.62 -15.16 -9.80
CA ALA A 74 -24.94 -15.95 -10.81
C ALA A 74 -24.48 -17.30 -10.26
N ALA A 75 -23.89 -17.33 -9.06
CA ALA A 75 -23.47 -18.56 -8.38
C ALA A 75 -24.66 -19.49 -8.07
N GLN A 76 -25.78 -18.94 -7.58
CA GLN A 76 -27.01 -19.71 -7.35
C GLN A 76 -27.58 -20.30 -8.66
N THR A 77 -27.46 -19.56 -9.77
CA THR A 77 -27.90 -20.01 -11.09
C THR A 77 -26.96 -21.07 -11.66
N PHE A 78 -25.65 -20.93 -11.44
CA PHE A 78 -24.61 -21.86 -11.90
C PHE A 78 -24.87 -23.29 -11.41
N HIS A 79 -25.35 -23.45 -10.17
CA HIS A 79 -25.74 -24.76 -9.63
C HIS A 79 -26.81 -25.49 -10.44
N LYS A 80 -27.70 -24.75 -11.10
CA LYS A 80 -28.82 -25.31 -11.87
C LYS A 80 -28.51 -25.33 -13.36
N SER A 81 -27.75 -24.35 -13.84
CA SER A 81 -27.41 -24.16 -15.25
C SER A 81 -26.05 -23.45 -15.33
N PRO A 82 -24.94 -24.21 -15.46
CA PRO A 82 -23.58 -23.67 -15.48
C PRO A 82 -23.38 -22.59 -16.55
N GLU A 83 -23.84 -22.82 -17.76
CA GLU A 83 -23.74 -21.86 -18.87
C GLU A 83 -24.44 -20.53 -18.56
N LYS A 84 -25.66 -20.60 -18.01
CA LYS A 84 -26.43 -19.41 -17.64
C LYS A 84 -25.83 -18.67 -16.46
N GLY A 85 -25.33 -19.41 -15.46
CA GLY A 85 -24.62 -18.83 -14.32
C GLY A 85 -23.34 -18.12 -14.75
N LEU A 86 -22.54 -18.74 -15.62
CA LEU A 86 -21.33 -18.14 -16.17
C LEU A 86 -21.62 -16.87 -16.97
N LYS A 87 -22.65 -16.89 -17.82
CA LYS A 87 -23.08 -15.68 -18.56
C LYS A 87 -23.47 -14.54 -17.62
N GLN A 88 -24.25 -14.83 -16.58
CA GLN A 88 -24.64 -13.82 -15.58
C GLN A 88 -23.43 -13.29 -14.81
N ALA A 89 -22.47 -14.15 -14.49
CA ALA A 89 -21.24 -13.73 -13.83
C ALA A 89 -20.39 -12.83 -14.73
N ALA A 90 -20.32 -13.14 -16.04
CA ALA A 90 -19.62 -12.33 -17.03
C ALA A 90 -20.28 -10.95 -17.23
N GLU A 91 -21.61 -10.88 -17.18
CA GLU A 91 -22.36 -9.62 -17.16
C GLU A 91 -22.03 -8.82 -15.88
N ALA A 92 -21.95 -9.47 -14.72
CA ALA A 92 -21.58 -8.79 -13.46
C ALA A 92 -20.13 -8.28 -13.46
N ALA A 93 -19.21 -8.97 -14.15
CA ALA A 93 -17.80 -8.58 -14.25
C ALA A 93 -17.57 -7.30 -15.07
N GLU A 94 -18.54 -6.89 -15.90
CA GLU A 94 -18.45 -5.65 -16.67
C GLU A 94 -18.26 -4.42 -15.79
N PHE A 95 -18.96 -4.38 -14.64
CA PHE A 95 -18.75 -3.35 -13.63
C PHE A 95 -17.29 -3.29 -13.18
N LEU A 96 -16.67 -4.43 -12.88
CA LEU A 96 -15.29 -4.47 -12.39
C LEU A 96 -14.29 -4.00 -13.48
N ILE A 97 -14.52 -4.40 -14.73
CA ILE A 97 -13.70 -4.01 -15.89
C ILE A 97 -13.75 -2.50 -16.13
N ASP A 98 -14.94 -1.91 -16.02
CA ASP A 98 -15.14 -0.49 -16.31
C ASP A 98 -14.70 0.38 -15.13
N GLU A 99 -14.85 -0.11 -13.89
CA GLU A 99 -14.46 0.65 -12.71
C GLU A 99 -12.98 0.55 -12.37
N THR A 100 -12.36 -0.63 -12.50
CA THR A 100 -11.00 -0.84 -11.98
C THR A 100 -9.93 -0.86 -13.08
N PRO A 101 -8.79 -0.15 -12.91
CA PRO A 101 -7.69 -0.16 -13.88
C PRO A 101 -6.88 -1.46 -13.89
N TRP A 102 -6.99 -2.27 -12.83
CA TRP A 102 -6.27 -3.55 -12.67
C TRP A 102 -7.07 -4.79 -13.09
N ALA A 103 -8.35 -4.66 -13.46
CA ALA A 103 -9.15 -5.82 -13.90
C ALA A 103 -8.68 -6.38 -15.26
N MET A 104 -8.28 -5.50 -16.18
CA MET A 104 -7.76 -5.91 -17.48
C MET A 104 -6.88 -4.82 -18.11
N PRO A 105 -5.97 -5.17 -19.03
CA PRO A 105 -5.18 -4.19 -19.74
C PRO A 105 -6.01 -3.24 -20.61
N THR A 106 -5.63 -1.97 -20.68
CA THR A 106 -6.33 -0.94 -21.46
C THR A 106 -6.52 -1.33 -22.92
N ALA A 107 -5.47 -1.84 -23.60
CA ALA A 107 -5.60 -2.29 -24.99
C ALA A 107 -6.63 -3.42 -25.18
N ALA A 108 -6.79 -4.30 -24.19
CA ALA A 108 -7.79 -5.37 -24.25
C ALA A 108 -9.22 -4.84 -24.07
N LYS A 109 -9.42 -3.65 -23.47
CA LYS A 109 -10.76 -3.03 -23.35
C LYS A 109 -11.33 -2.64 -24.71
N HIS A 110 -10.46 -2.35 -25.68
CA HIS A 110 -10.83 -1.92 -27.03
C HIS A 110 -10.87 -3.06 -28.05
N ASP A 111 -10.50 -4.28 -27.66
CA ASP A 111 -10.63 -5.50 -28.47
C ASP A 111 -11.87 -6.26 -27.99
N SER A 112 -12.89 -6.39 -28.84
CA SER A 112 -14.16 -7.04 -28.46
C SER A 112 -13.99 -8.51 -28.08
N GLY A 113 -13.07 -9.23 -28.75
CA GLY A 113 -12.80 -10.63 -28.47
C GLY A 113 -12.10 -10.81 -27.13
N LYS A 114 -11.07 -9.99 -26.86
CA LYS A 114 -10.39 -10.00 -25.56
C LYS A 114 -11.29 -9.53 -24.43
N ARG A 115 -12.06 -8.46 -24.62
CA ARG A 115 -13.01 -7.96 -23.60
C ARG A 115 -14.00 -9.04 -23.19
N GLU A 116 -14.56 -9.78 -24.14
CA GLU A 116 -15.47 -10.88 -23.82
C GLU A 116 -14.77 -12.03 -23.09
N ALA A 117 -13.55 -12.40 -23.51
CA ALA A 117 -12.76 -13.40 -22.80
C ALA A 117 -12.45 -12.99 -21.34
N TYR A 118 -12.10 -11.72 -21.11
CA TYR A 118 -11.90 -11.19 -19.75
C TYR A 118 -13.20 -11.15 -18.94
N LYS A 119 -14.34 -10.80 -19.54
CA LYS A 119 -15.65 -10.84 -18.86
C LYS A 119 -15.96 -12.25 -18.36
N LEU A 120 -15.82 -13.26 -19.22
CA LEU A 120 -16.02 -14.66 -18.84
C LEU A 120 -15.06 -15.08 -17.74
N TRP A 121 -13.77 -14.76 -17.88
CA TRP A 121 -12.73 -15.12 -16.92
C TRP A 121 -12.94 -14.48 -15.55
N LEU A 122 -13.08 -13.15 -15.49
CA LEU A 122 -13.33 -12.41 -14.25
C LEU A 122 -14.68 -12.78 -13.63
N GLY A 123 -15.71 -12.99 -14.45
CA GLY A 123 -17.02 -13.41 -13.98
C GLY A 123 -16.93 -14.76 -13.26
N PHE A 124 -16.25 -15.73 -13.86
CA PHE A 124 -15.98 -17.00 -13.20
C PHE A 124 -15.20 -16.81 -11.91
N GLU A 125 -14.16 -15.98 -11.90
CA GLU A 125 -13.37 -15.70 -10.70
C GLU A 125 -14.19 -15.12 -9.54
N LEU A 126 -15.06 -14.15 -9.83
CA LEU A 126 -15.93 -13.55 -8.82
C LEU A 126 -16.95 -14.57 -8.28
N MET A 127 -17.54 -15.35 -9.19
CA MET A 127 -18.58 -16.32 -8.86
C MET A 127 -18.06 -17.49 -8.03
N GLN A 128 -16.86 -18.02 -8.30
CA GLN A 128 -16.33 -19.19 -7.58
C GLN A 128 -16.15 -18.94 -6.08
N HIS A 129 -15.92 -17.70 -5.63
CA HIS A 129 -15.91 -17.34 -4.21
C HIS A 129 -17.27 -17.51 -3.51
N LYS A 130 -18.36 -17.63 -4.27
CA LYS A 130 -19.73 -17.80 -3.77
C LYS A 130 -20.24 -19.24 -3.93
N LEU A 131 -19.49 -20.10 -4.63
CA LEU A 131 -19.83 -21.51 -4.76
C LEU A 131 -19.46 -22.28 -3.48
N PRO A 132 -20.25 -23.29 -3.08
CA PRO A 132 -19.87 -24.21 -2.02
C PRO A 132 -18.62 -25.00 -2.44
N GLY A 133 -17.73 -25.27 -1.49
CA GLY A 133 -16.49 -26.01 -1.74
C GLY A 133 -15.31 -25.42 -0.98
N LYS A 134 -14.10 -25.64 -1.51
CA LYS A 134 -12.87 -25.18 -0.87
C LYS A 134 -12.63 -23.67 -1.04
N TYR A 135 -13.08 -23.10 -2.15
CA TYR A 135 -12.73 -21.74 -2.57
C TYR A 135 -13.08 -20.64 -1.55
N PRO A 136 -14.27 -20.62 -0.90
CA PRO A 136 -14.57 -19.64 0.14
C PRO A 136 -13.61 -19.73 1.34
N GLY A 137 -13.21 -20.94 1.74
CA GLY A 137 -12.24 -21.16 2.80
C GLY A 137 -10.82 -20.73 2.40
N LEU A 138 -10.43 -20.96 1.14
CA LEU A 138 -9.17 -20.46 0.60
C LEU A 138 -9.14 -18.93 0.57
N GLN A 139 -10.23 -18.28 0.17
CA GLN A 139 -10.32 -16.81 0.21
C GLN A 139 -10.15 -16.26 1.62
N LEU A 140 -10.75 -16.92 2.63
CA LEU A 140 -10.57 -16.52 4.02
C LEU A 140 -9.09 -16.63 4.44
N LYS A 141 -8.43 -17.75 4.12
CA LYS A 141 -6.99 -17.94 4.38
C LYS A 141 -6.13 -16.89 3.67
N LEU A 142 -6.48 -16.52 2.44
CA LEU A 142 -5.77 -15.49 1.68
C LEU A 142 -5.93 -14.12 2.36
N ASN A 143 -7.15 -13.76 2.79
CA ASN A 143 -7.41 -12.53 3.53
C ASN A 143 -6.66 -12.50 4.87
N GLU A 144 -6.60 -13.61 5.59
CA GLU A 144 -5.81 -13.73 6.83
C GLU A 144 -4.31 -13.54 6.57
N ALA A 145 -3.78 -14.14 5.51
CA ALA A 145 -2.37 -14.00 5.14
C ALA A 145 -2.05 -12.56 4.70
N ALA A 146 -2.91 -11.94 3.88
CA ALA A 146 -2.76 -10.53 3.49
C ALA A 146 -2.85 -9.58 4.70
N ALA A 147 -3.78 -9.83 5.63
CA ALA A 147 -3.87 -9.07 6.88
C ALA A 147 -2.59 -9.23 7.73
N ALA A 148 -1.97 -10.40 7.73
CA ALA A 148 -0.73 -10.66 8.45
C ALA A 148 0.49 -9.96 7.83
N VAL A 149 0.46 -9.53 6.57
CA VAL A 149 1.50 -8.63 6.00
C VAL A 149 1.49 -7.27 6.73
N GLY A 150 0.32 -6.86 7.25
CA GLY A 150 0.21 -5.81 8.26
C GLY A 150 0.48 -4.39 7.77
N PHE A 151 0.37 -4.09 6.46
CA PHE A 151 0.53 -2.73 5.90
C PHE A 151 1.75 -1.93 6.41
N GLY A 152 2.88 -2.62 6.64
CA GLY A 152 4.11 -2.00 7.16
C GLY A 152 4.24 -2.00 8.69
N ALA A 153 3.28 -2.58 9.42
CA ALA A 153 3.38 -2.86 10.86
C ALA A 153 4.01 -4.22 11.18
N ASN A 154 4.16 -5.11 10.19
CA ASN A 154 4.87 -6.38 10.37
C ASN A 154 6.36 -6.22 10.01
N GLU A 155 7.24 -6.39 10.99
CA GLU A 155 8.70 -6.32 10.82
C GLU A 155 9.28 -7.50 10.02
N ASN A 156 8.54 -8.60 9.89
CA ASN A 156 8.91 -9.74 9.06
C ASN A 156 7.67 -10.33 8.36
N PRO A 157 7.24 -9.74 7.23
CA PRO A 157 6.06 -10.21 6.52
C PRO A 157 6.34 -11.38 5.58
N LEU A 158 7.59 -11.86 5.45
CA LEU A 158 7.92 -12.95 4.52
C LEU A 158 7.08 -14.22 4.76
N PRO A 159 6.86 -14.70 6.01
CA PRO A 159 6.01 -15.86 6.23
C PRO A 159 4.55 -15.64 5.80
N ALA A 160 4.05 -14.40 5.94
CA ALA A 160 2.71 -14.03 5.49
C ALA A 160 2.63 -14.07 3.96
N PHE A 161 3.65 -13.55 3.26
CA PHE A 161 3.75 -13.66 1.81
C PHE A 161 3.85 -15.11 1.34
N GLU A 162 4.70 -15.94 1.95
CA GLU A 162 4.80 -17.35 1.59
C GLU A 162 3.44 -18.06 1.73
N LYS A 163 2.71 -17.79 2.82
CA LYS A 163 1.34 -18.28 3.00
C LYS A 163 0.37 -17.76 1.92
N MET A 164 0.48 -16.48 1.51
CA MET A 164 -0.32 -15.95 0.40
C MET A 164 -0.03 -16.71 -0.90
N LEU A 165 1.24 -16.96 -1.22
CA LEU A 165 1.64 -17.70 -2.43
C LEU A 165 1.09 -19.13 -2.43
N ASP A 166 1.18 -19.83 -1.29
CA ASP A 166 0.66 -21.20 -1.17
C ASP A 166 -0.87 -21.24 -1.34
N VAL A 167 -1.59 -20.30 -0.73
CA VAL A 167 -3.05 -20.22 -0.89
C VAL A 167 -3.44 -19.86 -2.33
N LEU A 168 -2.70 -18.97 -3.00
CA LEU A 168 -2.95 -18.63 -4.40
C LEU A 168 -2.71 -19.82 -5.33
N ARG A 169 -1.72 -20.67 -5.05
CA ARG A 169 -1.53 -21.96 -5.74
C ARG A 169 -2.72 -22.89 -5.53
N GLU A 170 -3.16 -23.09 -4.28
CA GLU A 170 -4.34 -23.91 -3.98
C GLU A 170 -5.62 -23.38 -4.69
N MET A 171 -5.78 -22.05 -4.77
CA MET A 171 -6.88 -21.42 -5.49
C MET A 171 -6.79 -21.67 -7.01
N SER A 172 -5.59 -21.62 -7.57
CA SER A 172 -5.36 -21.94 -8.98
C SER A 172 -5.71 -23.40 -9.31
N ASP A 173 -5.29 -24.35 -8.47
CA ASP A 173 -5.62 -25.77 -8.62
C ASP A 173 -7.12 -26.03 -8.52
N GLU A 174 -7.79 -25.38 -7.56
CA GLU A 174 -9.24 -25.51 -7.39
C GLU A 174 -10.00 -24.91 -8.58
N ARG A 175 -9.51 -23.81 -9.16
CA ARG A 175 -10.07 -23.20 -10.37
C ARG A 175 -9.99 -24.16 -11.57
N GLU A 176 -8.84 -24.82 -11.77
CA GLU A 176 -8.68 -25.82 -12.82
C GLU A 176 -9.63 -27.00 -12.61
N ARG A 177 -9.74 -27.49 -11.37
CA ARG A 177 -10.69 -28.56 -11.00
C ARG A 177 -12.15 -28.20 -11.30
N LEU A 178 -12.53 -26.92 -11.15
CA LEU A 178 -13.88 -26.43 -11.44
C LEU A 178 -14.14 -26.23 -12.95
N GLY A 179 -13.14 -26.39 -13.81
CA GLY A 179 -13.30 -26.26 -15.27
C GLY A 179 -13.56 -24.82 -15.72
N GLY A 180 -12.87 -23.85 -15.11
CA GLY A 180 -13.01 -22.44 -15.45
C GLY A 180 -12.72 -22.14 -16.93
N PRO A 181 -13.17 -20.98 -17.44
CA PRO A 181 -12.92 -20.56 -18.82
C PRO A 181 -11.41 -20.46 -19.10
N PRO A 182 -10.99 -20.52 -20.38
CA PRO A 182 -9.59 -20.36 -20.76
C PRO A 182 -9.06 -19.00 -20.34
N ASP A 183 -7.73 -18.93 -20.19
CA ASP A 183 -7.04 -17.69 -19.91
C ASP A 183 -7.22 -16.67 -21.05
N PRO A 184 -7.63 -15.41 -20.79
CA PRO A 184 -7.89 -14.44 -21.85
C PRO A 184 -6.64 -14.00 -22.62
N GLU A 185 -5.44 -14.25 -22.09
CA GLU A 185 -4.16 -13.99 -22.75
C GLU A 185 -3.49 -15.29 -23.26
N GLY A 186 -4.15 -16.44 -23.09
CA GLY A 186 -3.60 -17.74 -23.44
C GLY A 186 -2.40 -18.15 -22.59
N LEU A 187 -2.29 -17.63 -21.36
CA LEU A 187 -1.23 -18.02 -20.43
C LEU A 187 -1.45 -19.45 -19.91
N SER A 188 -0.34 -20.11 -19.57
CA SER A 188 -0.38 -21.32 -18.73
C SER A 188 -0.95 -21.00 -17.33
N VAL A 189 -1.37 -22.03 -16.59
CA VAL A 189 -1.83 -21.89 -15.20
C VAL A 189 -0.77 -21.18 -14.34
N GLU A 190 0.48 -21.62 -14.48
CA GLU A 190 1.64 -21.01 -13.80
C GLU A 190 1.89 -19.57 -14.27
N GLY A 191 1.78 -19.29 -15.57
CA GLY A 191 1.89 -17.93 -16.11
C GLY A 191 0.83 -16.99 -15.55
N ARG A 192 -0.43 -17.44 -15.46
CA ARG A 192 -1.52 -16.65 -14.84
C ARG A 192 -1.29 -16.47 -13.35
N LEU A 193 -0.89 -17.52 -12.63
CA LEU A 193 -0.60 -17.42 -11.20
C LEU A 193 0.45 -16.34 -10.93
N ARG A 194 1.52 -16.27 -11.72
CA ARG A 194 2.54 -15.20 -11.60
C ARG A 194 1.94 -13.80 -11.78
N VAL A 195 1.05 -13.62 -12.75
CA VAL A 195 0.36 -12.33 -12.95
C VAL A 195 -0.53 -12.01 -11.75
N THR A 196 -1.38 -12.93 -11.29
CA THR A 196 -2.27 -12.73 -10.14
C THR A 196 -1.48 -12.42 -8.86
N VAL A 197 -0.42 -13.19 -8.61
CA VAL A 197 0.49 -12.97 -7.51
C VAL A 197 1.15 -11.60 -7.61
N SER A 198 1.60 -11.19 -8.80
CA SER A 198 2.18 -9.85 -9.01
C SER A 198 1.19 -8.75 -8.66
N GLN A 199 -0.09 -8.88 -9.04
CA GLN A 199 -1.12 -7.91 -8.69
C GLN A 199 -1.34 -7.81 -7.18
N MET A 200 -1.38 -8.94 -6.48
CA MET A 200 -1.58 -8.97 -5.03
C MET A 200 -0.35 -8.53 -4.25
N VAL A 201 0.84 -9.01 -4.64
CA VAL A 201 2.08 -8.80 -3.89
C VAL A 201 2.76 -7.49 -4.24
N ALA A 202 2.64 -6.96 -5.47
CA ALA A 202 3.32 -5.72 -5.86
C ALA A 202 2.90 -4.49 -5.02
N GLY A 203 1.68 -4.49 -4.48
CA GLY A 203 1.26 -3.47 -3.51
C GLY A 203 2.09 -3.51 -2.23
N TYR A 204 2.47 -4.71 -1.78
CA TYR A 204 3.15 -4.94 -0.50
C TYR A 204 4.66 -5.16 -0.62
N ILE A 205 5.18 -5.51 -1.79
CA ILE A 205 6.61 -5.77 -1.99
C ILE A 205 7.46 -4.54 -1.63
N ARG A 206 6.89 -3.35 -1.78
CA ARG A 206 7.50 -2.09 -1.37
C ARG A 206 7.67 -1.96 0.14
N MET A 207 6.89 -2.70 0.94
CA MET A 207 6.95 -2.70 2.40
C MET A 207 7.97 -3.70 2.97
N VAL A 208 8.79 -4.35 2.13
CA VAL A 208 9.85 -5.27 2.58
C VAL A 208 11.24 -4.88 2.08
N SER A 209 12.27 -5.44 2.71
CA SER A 209 13.67 -5.11 2.43
C SER A 209 14.05 -5.49 1.01
N PRO A 210 15.01 -4.82 0.38
CA PRO A 210 15.52 -5.23 -0.93
C PRO A 210 15.85 -6.73 -1.03
N ASP A 211 16.51 -7.27 -0.01
CA ASP A 211 16.87 -8.69 0.03
C ASP A 211 15.62 -9.58 0.11
N LEU A 212 14.62 -9.18 0.91
CA LEU A 212 13.34 -9.87 1.00
C LEU A 212 12.51 -9.72 -0.28
N GLN A 213 12.56 -8.58 -0.96
CA GLN A 213 11.94 -8.37 -2.26
C GLN A 213 12.52 -9.33 -3.27
N LEU A 214 13.85 -9.43 -3.37
CA LEU A 214 14.51 -10.37 -4.27
C LEU A 214 14.14 -11.82 -3.93
N ALA A 215 14.18 -12.19 -2.64
CA ALA A 215 13.77 -13.52 -2.20
C ALA A 215 12.32 -13.82 -2.62
N LEU A 216 11.41 -12.86 -2.41
CA LEU A 216 10.00 -12.99 -2.78
C LEU A 216 9.81 -13.09 -4.29
N LEU A 217 10.46 -12.24 -5.07
CA LEU A 217 10.41 -12.30 -6.54
C LEU A 217 10.90 -13.65 -7.06
N ARG A 218 11.98 -14.20 -6.48
CA ARG A 218 12.47 -15.54 -6.83
C ARG A 218 11.45 -16.63 -6.51
N ARG A 219 10.72 -16.51 -5.40
CA ARG A 219 9.63 -17.44 -5.04
C ARG A 219 8.43 -17.35 -5.99
N ILE A 220 8.18 -16.17 -6.56
CA ILE A 220 7.05 -15.91 -7.47
C ILE A 220 7.36 -16.36 -8.89
N TYR A 221 8.50 -15.90 -9.43
CA TYR A 221 8.82 -16.05 -10.85
C TYR A 221 9.80 -17.19 -11.12
N GLY A 222 10.55 -17.66 -10.11
CA GLY A 222 11.69 -18.55 -10.25
C GLY A 222 12.99 -17.80 -10.56
N ASP A 223 14.12 -18.41 -10.23
CA ASP A 223 15.44 -17.78 -10.42
C ASP A 223 15.73 -17.46 -11.90
N ASP A 224 15.35 -18.37 -12.81
CA ASP A 224 15.60 -18.22 -14.26
C ASP A 224 14.77 -17.13 -14.93
N ALA A 225 13.66 -16.74 -14.30
CA ALA A 225 12.74 -15.74 -14.84
C ALA A 225 13.17 -14.29 -14.51
N ILE A 226 14.18 -14.11 -13.66
CA ILE A 226 14.66 -12.80 -13.23
C ILE A 226 15.96 -12.49 -13.98
N SER A 227 15.92 -11.51 -14.90
CA SER A 227 17.07 -11.19 -15.76
C SER A 227 17.96 -10.06 -15.25
N ALA A 228 17.40 -9.11 -14.51
CA ALA A 228 18.14 -8.06 -13.82
C ALA A 228 17.30 -7.50 -12.67
N VAL A 229 18.00 -7.09 -11.62
CA VAL A 229 17.43 -6.63 -10.36
C VAL A 229 18.18 -5.36 -9.98
N ASP A 230 17.69 -4.21 -10.41
CA ASP A 230 18.11 -2.93 -9.83
C ASP A 230 17.14 -2.58 -8.70
N ILE A 231 17.25 -3.31 -7.59
CA ILE A 231 16.53 -2.95 -6.37
C ILE A 231 17.30 -1.80 -5.72
N SER A 232 17.09 -0.61 -6.25
CA SER A 232 17.22 0.58 -5.42
C SER A 232 16.09 0.49 -4.38
N GLY A 233 16.43 0.18 -3.14
CA GLY A 233 15.48 -0.16 -2.08
C GLY A 233 14.43 0.92 -1.85
N GLN A 234 13.20 0.55 -1.56
CA GLN A 234 12.16 1.49 -1.13
C GLN A 234 12.04 1.49 0.40
N ASP A 235 11.63 2.64 0.93
CA ASP A 235 11.12 2.80 2.29
C ASP A 235 10.09 1.71 2.59
N TYR A 236 10.19 1.09 3.75
CA TYR A 236 9.36 -0.04 4.19
C TYR A 236 7.93 0.39 4.55
N SER A 237 7.40 1.42 3.90
CA SER A 237 6.16 2.01 4.36
C SER A 237 5.35 2.71 3.28
N VAL A 238 4.03 2.61 3.45
CA VAL A 238 3.02 3.48 2.84
C VAL A 238 3.05 4.91 3.36
N TYR A 239 4.01 5.27 4.21
CA TYR A 239 4.21 6.61 4.77
C TYR A 239 5.65 7.08 4.58
N PHE A 240 5.83 8.37 4.32
CA PHE A 240 7.11 9.03 4.49
C PHE A 240 7.19 9.76 5.83
N ASP A 241 8.40 10.04 6.29
CA ASP A 241 8.61 10.74 7.56
C ASP A 241 8.84 12.22 7.33
N TRP A 242 8.20 13.06 8.14
CA TRP A 242 8.40 14.50 8.15
C TRP A 242 8.84 14.97 9.52
N GLU A 243 9.92 15.76 9.57
CA GLU A 243 10.33 16.47 10.76
C GLU A 243 9.56 17.79 10.88
N CYS A 244 8.75 17.92 11.94
CA CYS A 244 8.04 19.15 12.21
C CYS A 244 9.03 20.29 12.52
N PRO A 245 9.01 21.43 11.80
CA PRO A 245 9.95 22.53 12.01
C PRO A 245 9.73 23.27 13.34
N GLN A 246 8.58 23.06 14.01
CA GLN A 246 8.24 23.75 15.25
C GLN A 246 8.69 22.97 16.49
N CYS A 247 8.31 21.69 16.62
CA CYS A 247 8.68 20.87 17.78
C CYS A 247 9.80 19.86 17.51
N GLY A 248 10.20 19.64 16.25
CA GLY A 248 11.17 18.61 15.86
C GLY A 248 10.62 17.18 15.94
N LEU A 249 9.31 16.99 16.12
CA LEU A 249 8.69 15.66 16.08
C LEU A 249 8.79 15.10 14.67
N PHE A 250 9.31 13.88 14.53
CA PHE A 250 9.15 13.10 13.31
C PHE A 250 7.80 12.40 13.34
N SER A 251 7.02 12.57 12.26
CA SER A 251 5.73 11.91 12.10
C SER A 251 5.55 11.31 10.71
N PRO A 252 4.79 10.20 10.60
CA PRO A 252 4.43 9.57 9.34
C PRO A 252 3.39 10.41 8.59
N HIS A 253 3.54 10.52 7.27
CA HIS A 253 2.56 11.12 6.37
C HIS A 253 2.35 10.25 5.14
N VAL A 254 1.12 10.21 4.65
CA VAL A 254 0.79 9.47 3.43
C VAL A 254 1.37 10.19 2.21
N PRO A 255 1.90 9.48 1.19
CA PRO A 255 2.42 10.06 -0.04
C PRO A 255 1.44 11.02 -0.71
N GLN A 256 0.13 10.78 -0.58
CA GLN A 256 -0.92 11.61 -1.17
C GLN A 256 -1.22 12.89 -0.39
N ALA A 257 -0.51 13.18 0.70
CA ALA A 257 -0.72 14.40 1.45
C ALA A 257 -0.37 15.62 0.59
N ASP A 258 -1.27 16.58 0.55
CA ASP A 258 -1.09 17.94 0.01
C ASP A 258 -0.84 18.96 1.13
N LYS A 259 -1.08 18.58 2.39
CA LYS A 259 -0.76 19.32 3.61
C LYS A 259 -0.27 18.37 4.71
N LEU A 260 0.85 18.72 5.34
CA LEU A 260 1.40 18.04 6.51
C LEU A 260 0.84 18.69 7.77
N THR A 261 0.56 17.89 8.78
CA THR A 261 0.07 18.34 10.09
C THR A 261 0.80 17.59 11.18
N CYS A 262 1.52 18.30 12.04
CA CYS A 262 2.25 17.68 13.13
C CYS A 262 1.28 17.16 14.19
N PRO A 263 1.33 15.86 14.56
CA PRO A 263 0.42 15.32 15.57
C PRO A 263 0.70 15.86 16.99
N GLY A 264 1.88 16.43 17.24
CA GLY A 264 2.26 16.96 18.54
C GLY A 264 1.86 18.42 18.75
N CYS A 265 2.22 19.31 17.82
CA CYS A 265 1.94 20.74 17.93
C CYS A 265 0.91 21.26 16.92
N TYR A 266 0.38 20.45 16.01
CA TYR A 266 -0.55 20.87 14.96
C TYR A 266 -0.01 21.95 14.01
N CYS A 267 1.31 22.14 13.98
CA CYS A 267 1.97 22.88 12.91
C CYS A 267 1.60 22.27 11.56
N THR A 268 1.20 23.11 10.61
CA THR A 268 0.86 22.71 9.25
C THR A 268 1.79 23.33 8.23
N ARG A 269 2.19 22.54 7.25
CA ARG A 269 2.96 22.99 6.09
C ARG A 269 2.35 22.40 4.83
N ARG A 270 2.37 23.15 3.74
CA ARG A 270 2.07 22.61 2.42
C ARG A 270 3.19 21.68 2.01
N VAL A 271 2.81 20.68 1.23
CA VAL A 271 3.83 19.78 0.70
C VAL A 271 4.44 20.39 -0.54
N ASP A 272 5.75 20.64 -0.49
CA ASP A 272 6.55 21.04 -1.64
C ASP A 272 7.55 19.93 -1.97
N PHE A 273 7.16 19.06 -2.91
CA PHE A 273 8.00 17.99 -3.42
C PHE A 273 9.02 18.45 -4.48
N GLU A 274 8.97 19.72 -4.90
CA GLU A 274 9.97 20.29 -5.81
C GLU A 274 11.19 20.78 -5.04
N SER A 275 11.01 21.14 -3.76
CA SER A 275 12.11 21.42 -2.84
C SER A 275 12.97 20.16 -2.65
N MET A 276 14.20 20.21 -3.16
CA MET A 276 15.22 19.16 -3.01
C MET A 276 16.29 19.60 -1.99
N ASP A 277 15.89 20.41 -1.01
CA ASP A 277 16.75 20.90 0.07
C ASP A 277 17.13 19.79 1.03
N ALA A 278 18.22 19.95 1.77
CA ALA A 278 18.67 18.96 2.73
C ALA A 278 17.55 18.59 3.73
N VAL A 279 17.37 17.30 3.97
CA VAL A 279 16.33 16.78 4.86
C VAL A 279 16.87 15.70 5.77
N ALA A 280 16.31 15.64 6.96
CA ALA A 280 16.50 14.52 7.85
C ALA A 280 15.45 13.44 7.61
N VAL A 281 15.86 12.18 7.75
CA VAL A 281 15.01 11.01 7.59
C VAL A 281 15.30 9.99 8.69
N ILE A 282 14.41 9.02 8.83
CA ILE A 282 14.58 7.90 9.76
C ILE A 282 14.95 6.65 8.97
N CYS A 283 15.96 5.92 9.41
CA CYS A 283 16.17 4.56 8.95
C CYS A 283 15.08 3.65 9.51
N HIS A 284 14.20 3.11 8.66
CA HIS A 284 13.12 2.21 9.10
C HIS A 284 13.62 0.88 9.69
N GLY A 285 14.86 0.48 9.37
CA GLY A 285 15.44 -0.76 9.88
C GLY A 285 15.91 -0.68 11.33
N CYS A 286 16.53 0.43 11.75
CA CYS A 286 17.07 0.57 13.11
C CYS A 286 16.54 1.78 13.88
N GLY A 287 15.79 2.67 13.24
CA GLY A 287 15.28 3.92 13.81
C GLY A 287 16.31 5.05 13.93
N SER A 288 17.48 4.95 13.30
CA SER A 288 18.49 6.02 13.36
C SER A 288 18.08 7.22 12.49
N ARG A 289 18.31 8.44 12.98
CA ARG A 289 18.22 9.66 12.17
C ARG A 289 19.40 9.71 11.19
N LEU A 290 19.12 10.07 9.94
CA LEU A 290 20.11 10.27 8.89
C LEU A 290 19.84 11.61 8.22
N GLU A 291 20.90 12.24 7.70
CA GLU A 291 20.80 13.48 6.94
C GLU A 291 21.01 13.17 5.44
N LEU A 292 20.09 13.60 4.60
CA LEU A 292 20.24 13.59 3.15
C LEU A 292 20.59 14.99 2.67
N ALA A 293 21.74 15.12 2.01
CA ALA A 293 22.16 16.38 1.41
C ALA A 293 21.15 16.85 0.33
N ALA A 294 21.19 18.14 -0.02
CA ALA A 294 20.36 18.66 -1.11
C ALA A 294 20.54 17.83 -2.39
N LYS A 295 19.44 17.54 -3.10
CA LYS A 295 19.37 16.70 -4.31
C LYS A 295 19.75 15.22 -4.14
N GLN A 296 20.30 14.80 -3.01
CA GLN A 296 20.55 13.38 -2.69
C GLN A 296 19.23 12.58 -2.62
N LEU A 297 19.11 11.53 -3.44
CA LEU A 297 17.89 10.70 -3.48
C LEU A 297 17.90 9.54 -2.49
N SER A 298 19.08 9.12 -2.02
CA SER A 298 19.21 8.02 -1.06
C SER A 298 20.55 8.06 -0.32
N CYS A 299 20.59 7.46 0.86
CA CYS A 299 21.80 7.17 1.62
C CYS A 299 21.75 5.73 2.16
N LYS A 300 22.89 5.21 2.61
CA LYS A 300 22.93 3.96 3.39
C LYS A 300 22.97 4.33 4.87
N CYS A 301 22.20 3.62 5.68
CA CYS A 301 22.29 3.72 7.12
C CYS A 301 23.61 3.10 7.58
N GLU A 302 24.45 3.88 8.25
CA GLU A 302 25.77 3.43 8.72
C GLU A 302 25.66 2.41 9.87
N TYR A 303 24.50 2.33 10.53
CA TYR A 303 24.27 1.45 11.67
C TYR A 303 23.81 0.04 11.29
N CYS A 304 22.87 -0.06 10.34
CA CYS A 304 22.27 -1.35 9.96
C CYS A 304 22.44 -1.70 8.48
N GLY A 305 23.08 -0.82 7.69
CA GLY A 305 23.32 -1.02 6.26
C GLY A 305 22.11 -0.78 5.35
N SER A 306 20.90 -0.61 5.91
CA SER A 306 19.67 -0.37 5.14
C SER A 306 19.79 0.87 4.25
N GLN A 307 19.33 0.77 3.00
CA GLN A 307 19.18 1.93 2.12
C GLN A 307 17.96 2.74 2.55
N VAL A 308 18.14 4.06 2.70
CA VAL A 308 17.09 5.03 3.02
C VAL A 308 16.96 5.99 1.86
N LYS A 309 15.73 6.27 1.40
CA LYS A 309 15.49 7.17 0.27
C LYS A 309 14.93 8.51 0.76
N ARG A 310 15.35 9.60 0.13
CA ARG A 310 14.56 10.84 0.10
C ARG A 310 13.33 10.46 -0.72
N PHE A 311 12.20 10.27 -0.05
CA PHE A 311 10.84 10.11 -0.59
C PHE A 311 10.72 9.84 -2.10
N VAL A 312 10.09 8.72 -2.48
CA VAL A 312 9.74 8.52 -3.89
C VAL A 312 8.51 9.37 -4.20
N ARG A 313 8.67 10.38 -5.08
CA ARG A 313 7.56 11.15 -5.69
C ARG A 313 6.53 10.20 -6.29
N GLN A 314 5.49 9.93 -5.51
CA GLN A 314 4.33 9.10 -5.83
C GLN A 314 3.08 9.82 -5.32
N GLY A 315 1.96 9.60 -5.99
CA GLY A 315 0.64 10.12 -5.67
C GLY A 315 0.34 11.47 -6.30
N ASP A 316 1.04 11.91 -7.37
CA ASP A 316 0.76 13.20 -8.02
C ASP A 316 -0.70 13.25 -8.50
N ALA A 317 -1.12 12.21 -9.22
CA ALA A 317 -2.48 12.09 -9.72
C ALA A 317 -3.52 11.97 -8.59
N GLN A 318 -3.18 11.29 -7.48
CA GLN A 318 -4.04 11.18 -6.30
C GLN A 318 -4.17 12.51 -5.53
N ARG A 319 -3.08 13.28 -5.42
CA ARG A 319 -3.06 14.62 -4.82
C ARG A 319 -3.97 15.59 -5.56
N GLU A 320 -3.95 15.55 -6.88
CA GLU A 320 -4.83 16.37 -7.71
C GLU A 320 -6.32 16.08 -7.39
N VAL A 321 -6.69 14.80 -7.33
CA VAL A 321 -8.06 14.40 -6.95
C VAL A 321 -8.41 14.83 -5.53
N ILE A 322 -7.49 14.69 -4.56
CA ILE A 322 -7.72 15.15 -3.18
C ILE A 322 -7.94 16.67 -3.16
N ALA A 323 -7.15 17.44 -3.90
CA ALA A 323 -7.30 18.89 -4.01
C ALA A 323 -8.65 19.27 -4.65
N GLU A 324 -9.10 18.56 -5.69
CA GLU A 324 -10.44 18.72 -6.27
C GLU A 324 -11.55 18.48 -5.24
N VAL A 325 -11.49 17.37 -4.49
CA VAL A 325 -12.46 17.04 -3.45
C VAL A 325 -12.50 18.13 -2.37
N LYS A 326 -11.32 18.56 -1.90
CA LYS A 326 -11.22 19.63 -0.90
C LYS A 326 -11.77 20.96 -1.39
N ARG A 327 -11.54 21.33 -2.65
CA ARG A 327 -12.17 22.49 -3.28
C ARG A 327 -13.69 22.39 -3.27
N GLY A 328 -14.24 21.22 -3.60
CA GLY A 328 -15.67 20.95 -3.54
C GLY A 328 -16.24 21.09 -2.12
N ILE A 329 -15.55 20.52 -1.11
CA ILE A 329 -15.94 20.63 0.31
C ILE A 329 -15.90 22.09 0.77
N ALA A 330 -14.84 22.83 0.44
CA ALA A 330 -14.68 24.23 0.79
C ALA A 330 -15.84 25.06 0.22
N ALA A 331 -16.12 24.91 -1.08
CA ALA A 331 -17.24 25.56 -1.75
C ALA A 331 -18.60 25.21 -1.12
N ALA A 332 -18.84 23.95 -0.77
CA ALA A 332 -20.08 23.52 -0.13
C ALA A 332 -20.27 24.06 1.30
N ASN A 333 -19.20 24.46 1.97
CA ASN A 333 -19.21 24.93 3.37
C ASN A 333 -18.89 26.43 3.51
N ASN A 334 -18.91 27.19 2.41
CA ASN A 334 -18.66 28.63 2.38
C ASN A 334 -17.29 29.08 2.93
N PHE A 335 -16.23 28.31 2.66
CA PHE A 335 -14.86 28.75 2.88
C PHE A 335 -14.00 28.48 1.63
N SER A 336 -12.85 29.13 1.53
CA SER A 336 -11.93 28.96 0.39
C SER A 336 -11.01 27.76 0.57
N TYR A 337 -10.57 27.18 -0.54
CA TYR A 337 -9.54 26.13 -0.51
C TYR A 337 -8.22 26.68 0.06
N GLU A 338 -7.93 27.94 -0.20
CA GLU A 338 -6.76 28.66 0.30
C GLU A 338 -6.77 28.75 1.83
N GLU A 339 -7.91 29.06 2.45
CA GLU A 339 -8.09 29.02 3.91
C GLU A 339 -7.93 27.60 4.46
N MET A 340 -8.47 26.59 3.77
CA MET A 340 -8.27 25.18 4.15
C MET A 340 -6.80 24.78 4.13
N MET A 341 -6.04 25.33 3.20
CA MET A 341 -4.63 25.02 2.95
C MET A 341 -3.67 26.05 3.57
N ALA A 342 -4.16 26.92 4.44
CA ALA A 342 -3.32 27.85 5.18
C ALA A 342 -2.34 27.09 6.07
N GLU A 343 -1.08 27.53 6.04
CA GLU A 343 -0.04 27.05 6.95
C GLU A 343 -0.22 27.69 8.32
N SER A 344 0.25 26.98 9.35
CA SER A 344 0.15 27.42 10.74
C SER A 344 1.36 26.91 11.51
N ASP A 345 1.85 27.71 12.46
CA ASP A 345 2.85 27.25 13.41
C ASP A 345 2.25 26.35 14.51
N GLY A 346 0.93 26.17 14.51
CA GLY A 346 0.23 25.31 15.44
C GLY A 346 0.20 25.90 16.85
N PHE A 347 0.24 25.02 17.86
CA PHE A 347 0.43 25.40 19.24
C PHE A 347 1.85 25.91 19.46
N GLY A 348 1.98 27.08 20.10
CA GLY A 348 3.28 27.67 20.42
C GLY A 348 4.21 26.67 21.14
N VAL A 349 5.38 26.44 20.56
CA VAL A 349 6.41 25.55 21.11
C VAL A 349 7.46 26.40 21.81
N THR A 350 7.76 26.05 23.06
CA THR A 350 8.82 26.65 23.86
C THR A 350 9.75 25.55 24.38
N PRO A 351 10.97 25.87 24.83
CA PRO A 351 11.85 24.88 25.46
C PRO A 351 11.17 24.10 26.59
N GLU A 352 10.30 24.75 27.36
CA GLU A 352 9.62 24.18 28.53
C GLU A 352 8.52 23.18 28.14
N ASN A 353 7.81 23.41 27.03
CA ASN A 353 6.69 22.55 26.62
C ASN A 353 7.05 21.59 25.47
N ARG A 354 8.27 21.68 24.91
CA ARG A 354 8.67 20.87 23.75
C ARG A 354 8.52 19.38 24.00
N LEU A 355 9.00 18.87 25.14
CA LEU A 355 8.90 17.45 25.48
C LEU A 355 7.44 16.98 25.60
N GLU A 356 6.57 17.84 26.12
CA GLU A 356 5.13 17.60 26.19
C GLU A 356 4.54 17.41 24.77
N ARG A 357 4.91 18.30 23.83
CA ARG A 357 4.48 18.20 22.43
C ARG A 357 5.01 16.96 21.73
N LEU A 358 6.24 16.54 22.02
CA LEU A 358 6.78 15.29 21.49
C LEU A 358 6.02 14.08 22.04
N ARG A 359 5.78 14.04 23.34
CA ARG A 359 5.03 12.98 24.03
C ARG A 359 3.62 12.84 23.45
N ASP A 360 2.86 13.92 23.39
CA ASP A 360 1.50 13.93 22.87
C ASP A 360 1.47 13.54 21.39
N GLY A 361 2.46 14.00 20.64
CA GLY A 361 2.66 13.61 19.26
C GLY A 361 2.86 12.11 19.08
N LEU A 362 3.71 11.47 19.90
CA LEU A 362 3.93 10.02 19.87
C LEU A 362 2.67 9.24 20.25
N VAL A 363 1.88 9.72 21.22
CA VAL A 363 0.56 9.15 21.57
C VAL A 363 -0.37 9.19 20.37
N ARG A 364 -0.50 10.34 19.71
CA ARG A 364 -1.35 10.50 18.52
C ARG A 364 -0.85 9.68 17.34
N ILE A 365 0.46 9.58 17.13
CA ILE A 365 1.03 8.69 16.10
C ILE A 365 0.63 7.23 16.40
N ALA A 366 0.77 6.78 17.64
CA ALA A 366 0.42 5.43 18.04
C ALA A 366 -1.10 5.16 17.91
N GLN A 367 -1.95 6.16 18.10
CA GLN A 367 -3.40 6.01 17.93
C GLN A 367 -3.82 6.02 16.47
N TRP A 368 -3.33 6.98 15.68
CA TRP A 368 -3.77 7.18 14.30
C TRP A 368 -3.18 6.17 13.33
N TYR A 369 -1.99 5.63 13.63
CA TYR A 369 -1.22 4.83 12.69
C TYR A 369 -0.79 3.45 13.21
N ASN A 370 -1.38 2.93 14.31
CA ASN A 370 -0.99 1.61 14.84
C ASN A 370 -1.13 0.43 13.85
N PHE A 371 -1.92 0.59 12.79
CA PHE A 371 -2.07 -0.44 11.76
C PHE A 371 -0.98 -0.44 10.68
N GLY A 372 -0.13 0.60 10.60
CA GLY A 372 0.86 0.72 9.51
C GLY A 372 2.26 1.13 9.97
N ILE A 373 2.55 1.04 11.27
CA ILE A 373 3.84 1.43 11.86
C ILE A 373 4.32 0.34 12.81
N THR A 374 5.57 -0.09 12.62
CA THR A 374 6.24 -1.07 13.49
C THR A 374 6.67 -0.46 14.83
N PRO A 375 6.84 -1.28 15.88
CA PRO A 375 7.50 -0.85 17.12
C PRO A 375 8.88 -0.23 16.87
N THR A 376 9.68 -0.81 15.96
CA THR A 376 11.00 -0.26 15.59
C THR A 376 10.90 1.15 15.01
N ARG A 377 9.91 1.41 14.15
CA ARG A 377 9.72 2.76 13.59
C ARG A 377 9.18 3.73 14.63
N MET A 378 8.30 3.30 15.52
CA MET A 378 7.86 4.11 16.67
C MET A 378 9.03 4.53 17.56
N ALA A 379 9.94 3.60 17.87
CA ALA A 379 11.19 3.92 18.57
C ALA A 379 12.08 4.88 17.77
N GLY A 380 12.11 4.72 16.44
CA GLY A 380 12.79 5.62 15.52
C GLY A 380 12.24 7.05 15.56
N PHE A 381 10.92 7.25 15.62
CA PHE A 381 10.33 8.58 15.77
C PHE A 381 10.78 9.25 17.06
N ALA A 382 10.72 8.54 18.19
CA ALA A 382 11.17 9.09 19.47
C ALA A 382 12.65 9.47 19.43
N ARG A 383 13.51 8.59 18.90
CA ARG A 383 14.95 8.85 18.79
C ARG A 383 15.27 10.01 17.85
N ALA A 384 14.66 10.06 16.68
CA ALA A 384 14.92 11.11 15.69
C ALA A 384 14.42 12.49 16.15
N SER A 385 13.39 12.52 16.99
CA SER A 385 12.81 13.75 17.58
C SER A 385 13.63 14.33 18.75
N LEU A 386 14.59 13.56 19.26
CA LEU A 386 15.51 13.95 20.33
C LEU A 386 16.97 13.81 19.84
N PRO A 387 17.40 14.60 18.85
CA PRO A 387 18.72 14.45 18.25
C PRO A 387 19.83 14.69 19.30
N GLY A 388 20.76 13.74 19.40
CA GLY A 388 21.90 13.82 20.32
C GLY A 388 21.61 13.39 21.76
N GLU A 389 20.36 13.06 22.09
CA GLU A 389 20.01 12.50 23.40
C GLU A 389 20.38 11.02 23.50
N ASP A 390 20.67 10.57 24.73
CA ASP A 390 20.98 9.18 24.99
C ASP A 390 19.73 8.28 25.00
N ALA A 391 19.96 6.95 25.04
CA ALA A 391 18.87 5.98 25.06
C ALA A 391 17.95 6.09 26.29
N VAL A 392 18.45 6.65 27.41
CA VAL A 392 17.69 6.81 28.65
C VAL A 392 16.63 7.88 28.46
N ASN A 393 16.99 9.02 27.87
CA ASN A 393 16.06 10.11 27.59
C ASN A 393 15.01 9.70 26.54
N VAL A 394 15.39 8.90 25.55
CA VAL A 394 14.43 8.37 24.57
C VAL A 394 13.45 7.36 25.20
N ASP A 395 13.92 6.45 26.07
CA ASP A 395 13.01 5.54 26.80
C ASP A 395 12.07 6.31 27.73
N ALA A 396 12.56 7.33 28.43
CA ALA A 396 11.74 8.17 29.31
C ALA A 396 10.59 8.84 28.54
N LEU A 397 10.88 9.41 27.36
CA LEU A 397 9.84 10.01 26.50
C LEU A 397 8.77 8.98 26.07
N LEU A 398 9.20 7.77 25.67
CA LEU A 398 8.26 6.71 25.30
C LEU A 398 7.48 6.17 26.51
N ALA A 399 8.08 6.11 27.69
CA ALA A 399 7.42 5.71 28.93
C ALA A 399 6.30 6.70 29.30
N ASP A 400 6.58 8.00 29.20
CA ASP A 400 5.60 9.05 29.44
C ASP A 400 4.46 9.00 28.41
N ALA A 401 4.80 8.80 27.13
CA ALA A 401 3.79 8.62 26.08
C ALA A 401 2.90 7.39 26.34
N GLN A 402 3.51 6.27 26.74
CA GLN A 402 2.78 5.05 27.09
C GLN A 402 1.81 5.29 28.26
N ALA A 403 2.24 6.01 29.30
CA ALA A 403 1.42 6.34 30.46
C ALA A 403 0.23 7.23 30.09
N VAL A 404 0.44 8.26 29.25
CA VAL A 404 -0.65 9.10 28.74
C VAL A 404 -1.63 8.29 27.89
N ALA A 405 -1.13 7.47 26.95
CA ALA A 405 -2.00 6.61 26.15
C ALA A 405 -2.85 5.66 27.02
N ALA A 406 -2.26 5.09 28.08
CA ALA A 406 -2.97 4.23 29.03
C ALA A 406 -4.04 5.00 29.82
N HIS A 407 -3.75 6.24 30.22
CA HIS A 407 -4.73 7.10 30.86
C HIS A 407 -5.89 7.44 29.92
N GLU A 408 -5.62 7.79 28.65
CA GLU A 408 -6.69 8.06 27.66
C GLU A 408 -7.58 6.83 27.40
N VAL A 409 -7.01 5.62 27.42
CA VAL A 409 -7.78 4.36 27.37
C VAL A 409 -8.71 4.23 28.58
N GLN A 410 -8.22 4.52 29.79
CA GLN A 410 -9.04 4.49 31.02
C GLN A 410 -10.17 5.51 30.99
N GLN A 411 -9.97 6.66 30.34
CA GLN A 411 -10.99 7.70 30.15
C GLN A 411 -11.96 7.39 28.99
N GLY A 412 -11.78 6.29 28.27
CA GLY A 412 -12.70 5.82 27.22
C GLY A 412 -12.52 6.48 25.85
N HIS A 413 -11.43 7.23 25.63
CA HIS A 413 -11.16 7.89 24.35
C HIS A 413 -9.79 7.53 23.74
N GLY A 414 -9.04 6.62 24.35
CA GLY A 414 -7.78 6.07 23.82
C GLY A 414 -7.93 4.68 23.17
N ASP A 415 -6.91 4.26 22.42
CA ASP A 415 -6.83 2.93 21.79
C ASP A 415 -5.84 2.03 22.55
N PRO A 416 -6.26 0.86 23.10
CA PRO A 416 -5.36 -0.09 23.75
C PRO A 416 -4.19 -0.56 22.86
N LYS A 417 -4.35 -0.56 21.53
CA LYS A 417 -3.27 -0.90 20.59
C LYS A 417 -2.16 0.14 20.60
N ALA A 418 -2.48 1.41 20.86
CA ALA A 418 -1.48 2.47 20.97
C ALA A 418 -0.56 2.24 22.17
N VAL A 419 -1.13 1.85 23.32
CA VAL A 419 -0.36 1.49 24.52
C VAL A 419 0.59 0.34 24.24
N LYS A 420 0.09 -0.73 23.60
CA LYS A 420 0.88 -1.90 23.24
C LYS A 420 2.01 -1.55 22.27
N LEU A 421 1.75 -0.70 21.27
CA LEU A 421 2.75 -0.27 20.30
C LEU A 421 3.89 0.52 20.99
N LEU A 422 3.56 1.45 21.88
CA LEU A 422 4.54 2.21 22.66
C LEU A 422 5.34 1.32 23.61
N GLU A 423 4.69 0.36 24.28
CA GLU A 423 5.36 -0.64 25.13
C GLU A 423 6.37 -1.46 24.32
N MET A 424 5.98 -1.99 23.16
CA MET A 424 6.86 -2.76 22.29
C MET A 424 8.02 -1.91 21.75
N ALA A 425 7.78 -0.64 21.43
CA ALA A 425 8.83 0.29 20.98
C ALA A 425 9.92 0.48 22.05
N ARG A 426 9.53 0.58 23.33
CA ARG A 426 10.47 0.65 24.46
C ARG A 426 11.30 -0.63 24.60
N GLN A 427 10.65 -1.79 24.48
CA GLN A 427 11.35 -3.08 24.53
C GLN A 427 12.43 -3.17 23.44
N ARG A 428 12.16 -2.65 22.24
CA ARG A 428 13.15 -2.56 21.15
C ARG A 428 14.35 -1.68 21.48
N LEU A 429 14.16 -0.53 22.13
CA LEU A 429 15.28 0.33 22.55
C LEU A 429 16.19 -0.37 23.57
N ALA A 430 15.62 -1.20 24.44
CA ALA A 430 16.37 -1.97 25.43
C ALA A 430 17.12 -3.17 24.82
N GLY A 431 17.06 -3.39 23.50
CA GLY A 431 17.66 -4.54 22.83
C GLY A 431 16.97 -5.88 23.15
N LYS A 432 15.69 -5.85 23.53
CA LYS A 432 14.88 -7.03 23.89
C LYS A 432 14.01 -7.54 22.75
#